data_AF-A0A3M1JU23-F1
#
_entry.id   AF-A0A3M1JU23-F1
#
_cell.length_a   1.000
_cell.length_b   1.000
_cell.length_c   1.000
_cell.angle_alpha   90.00
_cell.angle_beta   90.00
_cell.angle_gamma   90.00
#
_symmetry.space_group_name_H-M   'P 1'
#
loop_
_entity.id
_entity.type
_entity.pdbx_description
1 polymer ?
#
loop_
_entity_poly.entity_id
_entity_poly.type
_entity_poly.pdbx_seq_one_letter_code
_entity_poly.pdbx_strand_id
1 'polypeptide(L)' 'MKDAIKTISEWLKGLTDLLLSLIGLGIVAGILFDDMFGVIDGIGRLMSKFGENGLAGLLALILIVMWYQKK' A
#
# COMPACT_ATOMS: atom_id res chain seq x y z
N MET A 1 -9.52 -23.31 17.37
CA MET A 1 -9.96 -21.98 16.90
C MET A 1 -8.77 -21.05 16.63
N LYS A 2 -7.83 -20.89 17.58
CA LYS A 2 -6.64 -20.04 17.38
C LYS A 2 -5.77 -20.48 16.20
N ASP A 3 -5.61 -21.79 15.99
CA ASP A 3 -4.80 -22.32 14.89
C ASP A 3 -5.44 -22.10 13.51
N ALA A 4 -6.76 -22.30 13.39
CA ALA A 4 -7.49 -22.03 12.15
C ALA A 4 -7.42 -20.55 11.75
N ILE A 5 -7.58 -19.64 12.71
CA ILE A 5 -7.43 -18.19 12.47
C ILE A 5 -5.99 -17.84 12.07
N LYS A 6 -5.00 -18.49 12.70
CA LYS A 6 -3.58 -18.29 12.39
C LYS A 6 -3.25 -18.74 10.96
N THR A 7 -3.70 -19.93 10.54
CA THR A 7 -3.49 -20.43 9.17
C THR A 7 -4.14 -19.53 8.12
N ILE A 8 -5.36 -19.03 8.38
CA ILE A 8 -6.02 -18.09 7.46
C ILE A 8 -5.23 -16.78 7.39
N SER A 9 -4.76 -16.26 8.52
CA SER A 9 -3.95 -15.04 8.56
C SER A 9 -2.61 -15.20 7.83
N GLU A 10 -1.96 -16.35 7.94
CA GLU A 10 -0.71 -16.66 7.24
C GLU A 10 -0.93 -16.74 5.72
N TRP A 11 -2.03 -17.37 5.29
CA TRP A 11 -2.40 -17.43 3.88
C TRP A 11 -2.74 -16.04 3.31
N LEU A 12 -3.51 -15.24 4.05
CA LEU A 12 -3.82 -13.85 3.70
C LEU A 12 -2.56 -12.99 3.60
N LYS A 13 -1.61 -13.21 4.51
CA LYS A 13 -0.32 -12.52 4.46
C LYS A 13 0.45 -12.89 3.20
N GLY A 14 0.57 -14.18 2.89
CA GLY A 14 1.23 -14.63 1.66
C GLY A 14 0.57 -14.10 0.39
N LEU A 15 -0.76 -14.02 0.36
CA LEU A 15 -1.51 -13.41 -0.74
C LEU A 15 -1.21 -11.90 -0.85
N THR A 16 -1.19 -11.21 0.28
CA THR A 16 -0.88 -9.76 0.32
C THR A 16 0.54 -9.49 -0.15
N ASP A 17 1.51 -10.30 0.29
CA ASP A 17 2.92 -10.19 -0.11
C ASP A 17 3.08 -10.42 -1.63
N LEU A 18 2.34 -11.38 -2.20
CA LEU A 18 2.29 -11.59 -3.65
C LEU A 18 1.73 -10.36 -4.38
N LEU A 19 0.60 -9.81 -3.93
CA LEU A 19 0.02 -8.61 -4.53
C LEU A 19 0.97 -7.41 -4.46
N LEU A 20 1.67 -7.23 -3.33
CA LEU A 20 2.69 -6.18 -3.18
C LEU A 20 3.86 -6.38 -4.15
N SER A 21 4.31 -7.62 -4.36
CA SER A 21 5.35 -7.92 -5.35
C SER A 21 4.91 -7.60 -6.78
N LEU A 22 3.64 -7.85 -7.12
CA LEU A 22 3.07 -7.51 -8.41
C LEU A 22 2.97 -5.99 -8.62
N ILE A 23 2.65 -5.23 -7.57
CA ILE A 23 2.70 -3.77 -7.62
C ILE A 23 4.15 -3.29 -7.85
N GLY A 24 5.13 -3.87 -7.14
CA GLY A 24 6.54 -3.56 -7.33
C GLY A 24 7.02 -3.83 -8.77
N LEU A 25 6.65 -4.98 -9.34
CA LEU A 25 6.89 -5.29 -10.75
C LEU A 25 6.17 -4.32 -11.69
N GLY A 26 4.94 -3.95 -11.37
CA GLY A 26 4.14 -2.97 -12.12
C GLY A 26 4.80 -1.60 -12.16
N ILE A 27 5.42 -1.14 -11.06
CA ILE A 27 6.19 0.11 -11.01
C ILE A 27 7.43 0.01 -11.92
N VAL A 28 8.20 -1.07 -11.81
CA VAL A 28 9.41 -1.26 -12.64
C VAL A 28 9.03 -1.32 -14.13
N ALA A 29 7.99 -2.07 -14.48
CA ALA A 29 7.47 -2.13 -15.83
C ALA A 29 6.94 -0.77 -16.30
N GLY A 30 6.24 -0.03 -15.44
CA GLY A 30 5.73 1.30 -15.77
C GLY A 30 6.83 2.32 -16.04
N ILE A 31 7.97 2.24 -15.34
CA ILE A 31 9.13 3.10 -15.63
C ILE A 31 9.74 2.79 -17.01
N LEU A 32 9.76 1.51 -17.40
CA LEU A 32 10.37 1.06 -18.66
C LEU A 32 9.46 1.18 -19.88
N PHE A 33 8.14 1.12 -19.68
CA PHE A 33 7.13 1.01 -20.73
C PHE A 33 5.99 2.04 -20.60
N ASP A 34 6.32 3.26 -20.14
CA ASP A 34 5.40 4.41 -20.07
C ASP A 34 4.07 4.13 -19.32
N ASP A 35 4.20 3.59 -18.11
CA ASP A 35 3.09 3.22 -17.20
C ASP A 35 1.98 2.38 -17.85
N MET A 36 2.34 1.39 -18.68
CA MET A 36 1.41 0.49 -19.39
C MET A 36 0.28 -0.10 -18.52
N PHE A 37 0.54 -0.39 -17.25
CA PHE A 37 -0.44 -0.95 -16.32
C PHE A 37 -1.14 0.09 -15.43
N GLY A 38 -0.81 1.38 -15.59
CA GLY A 38 -1.39 2.49 -14.83
C GLY A 38 -1.10 2.44 -13.34
N VAL A 39 0.00 1.79 -12.94
CA VAL A 39 0.35 1.55 -11.53
C VAL A 39 0.87 2.84 -10.91
N ILE A 40 1.70 3.59 -11.66
CA ILE A 40 2.27 4.85 -11.19
C ILE A 40 1.18 5.91 -11.08
N ASP A 41 0.32 6.05 -12.09
CA ASP A 41 -0.84 6.93 -12.06
C ASP A 41 -1.87 6.53 -10.98
N GLY A 42 -2.07 5.21 -10.77
CA GLY A 42 -2.87 4.68 -9.67
C GLY A 42 -2.38 5.11 -8.30
N ILE A 43 -1.07 5.02 -8.05
CA ILE A 43 -0.45 5.52 -6.82
C ILE A 43 -0.58 7.05 -6.73
N GLY A 44 -0.37 7.78 -7.83
CA GLY A 44 -0.55 9.23 -7.90
C GLY A 44 -1.94 9.68 -7.47
N ARG A 45 -3.00 9.01 -7.94
CA ARG A 45 -4.39 9.27 -7.53
C ARG A 45 -4.61 8.97 -6.04
N LEU A 46 -4.04 7.90 -5.51
CA LEU A 46 -4.14 7.60 -4.07
C LEU A 46 -3.47 8.70 -3.24
N MET A 47 -2.28 9.15 -3.64
CA MET A 47 -1.56 10.23 -2.98
C MET A 47 -2.31 11.57 -3.08
N SER A 48 -2.94 11.84 -4.22
CA SER A 48 -3.75 13.04 -4.43
C SER A 48 -4.91 13.14 -3.44
N LYS A 49 -5.57 12.03 -3.09
CA LYS A 49 -6.64 12.02 -2.07
C LYS A 49 -6.16 12.43 -0.66
N PHE A 50 -4.91 12.15 -0.33
CA PHE A 50 -4.31 12.65 0.91
C PHE A 50 -3.95 14.14 0.81
N GLY A 51 -3.51 14.59 -0.37
CA GLY A 51 -3.19 15.99 -0.66
C GLY A 51 -4.42 16.91 -0.72
N GLU A 52 -5.56 16.44 -1.25
CA GLU A 52 -6.82 17.19 -1.33
C GLU A 52 -7.40 17.50 0.06
N ASN A 53 -7.22 16.58 1.01
CA ASN A 53 -7.55 16.82 2.42
C ASN A 53 -6.47 17.64 3.15
N GLY A 54 -5.41 18.05 2.45
CA GLY A 54 -4.36 18.98 2.86
C GLY A 54 -3.84 18.75 4.28
N LEU A 55 -4.32 19.57 5.22
CA LEU A 55 -3.95 19.51 6.63
C LEU A 55 -4.45 18.26 7.33
N ALA A 56 -5.66 17.78 7.03
CA ALA A 56 -6.22 16.58 7.63
C ALA A 56 -5.49 15.32 7.15
N GLY A 57 -5.10 15.27 5.87
CA GLY A 57 -4.30 14.18 5.32
C GLY A 57 -2.91 14.11 5.95
N LEU A 58 -2.23 15.25 6.10
CA LEU A 58 -0.93 15.34 6.78
C LEU A 58 -1.03 14.99 8.27
N LEU A 59 -2.05 15.50 8.98
CA LEU A 59 -2.29 15.16 10.39
C LEU A 59 -2.56 13.67 10.58
N ALA A 60 -3.34 13.05 9.71
CA ALA A 60 -3.60 11.61 9.75
C ALA A 60 -2.31 10.79 9.54
N LEU A 61 -1.47 11.18 8.58
CA LEU A 61 -0.18 10.52 8.34
C LEU A 61 0.76 10.62 9.56
N ILE A 62 0.88 11.81 10.16
CA ILE A 62 1.68 12.03 11.36
C ILE A 62 1.18 11.14 12.51
N LEU A 63 -0.13 11.06 12.73
CA LEU A 63 -0.71 10.22 13.77
C LEU A 63 -0.40 8.73 13.54
N ILE A 64 -0.49 8.24 12.30
CA ILE A 64 -0.17 6.85 11.93
C ILE A 64 1.32 6.56 12.18
N VAL A 65 2.22 7.45 11.75
CA VAL A 65 3.67 7.28 11.93
C VAL A 65 4.05 7.30 13.41
N MET A 66 3.53 8.23 14.19
CA MET A 66 3.76 8.29 15.64
C MET A 66 3.24 7.04 16.36
N TRP A 67 2.13 6.46 15.89
CA TRP A 67 1.60 5.23 16.46
C TRP A 67 2.44 4.01 16.08
N TYR A 68 3.00 3.98 14.86
CA TYR A 68 3.90 2.93 14.40
C TYR A 68 5.23 2.92 15.17
N GLN A 69 5.76 4.10 15.53
CA GLN A 69 6.99 4.22 16.34
C GLN A 69 6.81 3.92 17.84
N LYS A 70 5.57 3.73 18.31
CA LYS A 70 5.30 3.31 19.70
C LYS A 70 5.27 1.78 19.89
N LYS A 71 5.50 1.00 18.83
CA LYS A 71 5.87 -0.42 18.93
C LYS A 71 7.39 -0.54 18.99
#